data_AF-A0A838ZSA6-F1
#
_entry.id   AF-A0A838ZSA6-F1
#
_cell.length_a   1.000
_cell.length_b   1.000
_cell.length_c   1.000
_cell.angle_alpha   90.00
_cell.angle_beta   90.00
_cell.angle_gamma   90.00
#
_symmetry.space_group_name_H-M   'P 1'
#
loop_
_entity.id
_entity.type
_entity.pdbx_description
1 polymer ?
#
loop_
_entity_poly.entity_id
_entity_poly.type
_entity_poly.pdbx_seq_one_letter_code
_entity_poly.pdbx_strand_id
1 'polypeptide(L)'
;MRIVKAIQFVCFGLFLIVSSCQKRQNEQICREKFFASYFTLSTMPSYSYDKYNNIPLNMPDSAKIYINCMIRLSPDNYENYIWQAKTYFILKEYDSLIYSMKNTPTPIDHDFNYAFESLTGIGYEKIDMGDSANLHYRKALDIIEKTKDKIPMDYAFTKYLIENNNANFKIQLEKVIKDFQQRNPNDSMYNIYLREVQKIPFEQGREFIISDIVKRYDKLFYQTPN
;
A
#
# COMPACT_ATOMS: atom_id res chain seq x y z
N MET A 1 -27.72 51.11 -6.67
CA MET A 1 -26.42 50.40 -6.72
C MET A 1 -25.93 49.83 -5.38
N ARG A 2 -26.34 50.35 -4.21
CA ARG A 2 -25.89 49.85 -2.88
C ARG A 2 -26.50 48.49 -2.49
N ILE A 3 -27.75 48.22 -2.88
CA ILE A 3 -28.47 46.99 -2.53
C ILE A 3 -27.87 45.74 -3.20
N VAL A 4 -27.44 45.85 -4.47
CA VAL A 4 -26.83 44.74 -5.21
C VAL A 4 -25.51 44.29 -4.58
N LYS A 5 -24.70 45.24 -4.09
CA LYS A 5 -23.44 44.94 -3.39
C LYS A 5 -23.67 44.25 -2.04
N ALA A 6 -24.74 44.61 -1.32
CA ALA A 6 -25.10 43.98 -0.06
C ALA A 6 -25.55 42.52 -0.25
N ILE A 7 -26.35 42.25 -1.30
CA ILE A 7 -26.79 40.88 -1.63
C ILE A 7 -25.59 40.00 -2.01
N GLN A 8 -24.67 40.52 -2.84
CA GLN A 8 -23.45 39.77 -3.19
C GLN A 8 -22.58 39.44 -1.99
N PHE A 9 -22.46 40.34 -1.02
CA PHE A 9 -21.68 40.10 0.21
C PHE A 9 -22.31 39.04 1.10
N VAL A 10 -23.64 39.04 1.23
CA VAL A 10 -24.38 38.02 2.00
C VAL A 10 -24.28 36.64 1.34
N CYS A 11 -24.42 36.57 0.01
CA CYS A 11 -24.27 35.31 -0.73
C CYS A 11 -22.83 34.75 -0.62
N PHE A 12 -21.82 35.61 -0.67
CA PHE A 12 -20.42 35.18 -0.52
C PHE A 12 -20.12 34.70 0.91
N GLY A 13 -20.65 35.39 1.93
CA GLY A 13 -20.53 34.98 3.32
C GLY A 13 -21.21 33.62 3.59
N LEU A 14 -22.42 33.42 3.06
CA LEU A 14 -23.12 32.13 3.15
C LEU A 14 -22.38 31.00 2.43
N PHE A 15 -21.80 31.28 1.25
CA PHE A 15 -20.97 30.31 0.52
C PHE A 15 -19.73 29.90 1.33
N LEU A 16 -19.05 30.86 1.95
CA LEU A 16 -17.89 30.57 2.82
C LEU A 16 -18.30 29.76 4.06
N ILE A 17 -19.42 30.07 4.69
CA ILE A 17 -19.93 29.33 5.86
C ILE A 17 -20.29 27.89 5.47
N VAL A 18 -21.03 27.69 4.38
CA VAL A 18 -21.39 26.35 3.87
C VAL A 18 -20.14 25.56 3.50
N SER A 19 -19.18 26.17 2.82
CA SER A 19 -17.90 25.51 2.46
C SER A 19 -17.10 25.11 3.71
N SER A 20 -17.12 25.94 4.76
CA SER A 20 -16.43 25.66 6.03
C SER A 20 -17.13 24.56 6.86
N CYS A 21 -18.46 24.51 6.83
CA CYS A 21 -19.25 23.46 7.49
C CYS A 21 -19.08 22.11 6.79
N GLN A 22 -19.11 22.09 5.46
CA GLN A 22 -18.88 20.89 4.67
C GLN A 22 -17.44 20.38 4.85
N LYS A 23 -16.46 21.29 4.95
CA LYS A 23 -15.08 20.94 5.30
C LYS A 23 -14.97 20.31 6.69
N ARG A 24 -15.62 20.88 7.72
CA ARG A 24 -15.63 20.30 9.08
C ARG A 24 -16.35 18.96 9.16
N GLN A 25 -17.48 18.81 8.47
CA GLN A 25 -18.22 17.55 8.45
C GLN A 25 -17.45 16.44 7.72
N ASN A 26 -16.78 16.78 6.61
CA ASN A 26 -15.86 15.88 5.93
C ASN A 26 -14.65 15.55 6.83
N GLU A 27 -14.03 16.54 7.48
CA GLU A 27 -12.95 16.27 8.43
C GLU A 27 -13.38 15.39 9.62
N GLN A 28 -14.62 15.52 10.10
CA GLN A 28 -15.16 14.72 11.18
C GLN A 28 -15.43 13.27 10.76
N ILE A 29 -16.03 13.05 9.57
CA ILE A 29 -16.17 11.73 8.94
C ILE A 29 -14.79 11.05 8.77
N CYS A 30 -13.74 11.84 8.57
CA CYS A 30 -12.39 11.32 8.32
C CYS A 30 -11.53 11.17 9.58
N ARG A 31 -11.89 11.80 10.71
CA ARG A 31 -11.16 11.68 11.99
C ARG A 31 -11.73 10.61 12.92
N GLU A 32 -13.01 10.29 12.86
CA GLU A 32 -13.62 9.42 13.87
C GLU A 32 -13.53 7.92 13.52
N LYS A 33 -12.48 7.28 14.05
CA LYS A 33 -12.50 5.91 14.62
C LYS A 33 -12.53 4.69 13.67
N PHE A 34 -12.50 4.84 12.35
CA PHE A 34 -12.57 3.68 11.44
C PHE A 34 -11.23 3.06 11.02
N PHE A 35 -10.15 3.85 10.91
CA PHE A 35 -8.86 3.33 10.45
C PHE A 35 -8.26 2.31 11.43
N ALA A 36 -8.38 2.55 12.75
CA ALA A 36 -7.92 1.61 13.77
C ALA A 36 -8.70 0.28 13.73
N SER A 37 -10.01 0.32 13.50
CA SER A 37 -10.84 -0.88 13.34
C SER A 37 -10.52 -1.64 12.05
N TYR A 38 -10.29 -0.93 10.94
CA TYR A 38 -9.85 -1.52 9.66
C TYR A 38 -8.46 -2.18 9.79
N PHE A 39 -7.50 -1.48 10.42
CA PHE A 39 -6.12 -1.95 10.62
C PHE A 39 -6.04 -3.19 11.55
N THR A 40 -6.89 -3.24 12.58
CA THR A 40 -6.95 -4.38 13.51
C THR A 40 -7.59 -5.62 12.86
N LEU A 41 -8.49 -5.44 11.88
CA LEU A 41 -9.26 -6.53 11.27
C LEU A 41 -8.62 -7.10 9.99
N SER A 42 -7.87 -6.29 9.22
CA SER A 42 -7.18 -6.78 8.01
C SER A 42 -5.87 -7.51 8.29
N THR A 43 -5.33 -7.42 9.51
CA THR A 43 -4.04 -8.01 9.90
C THR A 43 -4.15 -9.21 10.85
N MET A 44 -5.34 -9.53 11.38
CA MET A 44 -5.55 -10.65 12.30
C MET A 44 -6.51 -11.71 11.73
N PRO A 45 -6.07 -12.96 11.51
CA PRO A 45 -6.90 -14.03 10.92
C PRO A 45 -8.07 -14.52 11.80
N SER A 46 -8.23 -14.01 13.03
CA SER A 46 -9.03 -14.67 14.07
C SER A 46 -10.20 -13.85 14.65
N TYR A 47 -10.50 -12.65 14.15
CA TYR A 47 -11.66 -11.89 14.65
C TYR A 47 -12.93 -12.20 13.84
N SER A 48 -13.93 -12.76 14.52
CA SER A 48 -15.26 -13.06 13.98
C SER A 48 -16.00 -11.78 13.57
N TYR A 49 -16.68 -11.85 12.43
CA TYR A 49 -16.91 -10.74 11.50
C TYR A 49 -18.11 -9.82 11.75
N ASP A 50 -18.91 -9.98 12.79
CA ASP A 50 -20.30 -9.51 12.61
C ASP A 50 -20.68 -8.13 13.15
N LYS A 51 -20.10 -7.54 14.21
CA LYS A 51 -20.70 -6.29 14.77
C LYS A 51 -19.73 -5.37 15.52
N TYR A 52 -19.62 -4.12 15.07
CA TYR A 52 -19.34 -2.96 15.93
C TYR A 52 -20.63 -2.11 15.98
N ASN A 53 -21.26 -1.99 17.14
CA ASN A 53 -22.52 -1.25 17.34
C ASN A 53 -23.70 -1.64 16.40
N ASN A 54 -23.89 -2.93 16.08
CA ASN A 54 -25.00 -3.41 15.24
C ASN A 54 -25.07 -2.85 13.81
N ILE A 55 -24.04 -2.17 13.30
CA ILE A 55 -23.98 -1.71 11.92
C ILE A 55 -23.29 -2.78 11.07
N PRO A 56 -23.92 -3.32 10.01
CA PRO A 56 -23.24 -4.17 9.05
C PRO A 56 -22.17 -3.33 8.35
N LEU A 57 -20.90 -3.62 8.62
CA LEU A 57 -19.81 -2.96 7.93
C LEU A 57 -19.51 -3.76 6.67
N ASN A 58 -19.92 -3.23 5.51
CA ASN A 58 -19.28 -3.59 4.26
C ASN A 58 -17.86 -2.97 4.28
N MET A 59 -16.95 -3.63 5.00
CA MET A 59 -15.63 -3.09 5.35
C MET A 59 -14.82 -2.61 4.15
N PRO A 60 -14.84 -3.29 2.98
CA PRO A 60 -14.04 -2.85 1.84
C PRO A 60 -14.54 -1.55 1.19
N ASP A 61 -15.86 -1.35 1.07
CA ASP A 61 -16.40 -0.09 0.52
C ASP A 61 -16.20 1.08 1.49
N SER A 62 -16.29 0.82 2.80
CA SER A 62 -15.93 1.80 3.83
C SER A 62 -14.45 2.17 3.78
N ALA A 63 -13.56 1.21 3.52
CA ALA A 63 -12.12 1.46 3.37
C ALA A 63 -11.82 2.38 2.19
N LYS A 64 -12.48 2.18 1.04
CA LYS A 64 -12.39 3.07 -0.14
C LYS A 64 -12.79 4.51 0.20
N ILE A 65 -13.92 4.70 0.87
CA ILE A 65 -14.41 6.04 1.26
C ILE A 65 -13.38 6.73 2.16
N TYR A 66 -12.87 6.00 3.15
CA TYR A 66 -11.92 6.53 4.11
C TYR A 66 -10.58 6.90 3.45
N ILE A 67 -10.01 6.00 2.65
CA ILE A 67 -8.69 6.25 2.05
C ILE A 67 -8.74 7.39 1.04
N ASN A 68 -9.83 7.52 0.28
CA ASN A 68 -10.06 8.68 -0.58
C ASN A 68 -10.15 9.98 0.21
N CYS A 69 -10.65 9.93 1.45
CA CYS A 69 -10.61 11.10 2.30
C CYS A 69 -9.20 11.42 2.81
N MET A 70 -8.44 10.42 3.24
CA MET A 70 -7.06 10.62 3.68
C MET A 70 -6.20 11.26 2.58
N ILE A 71 -6.35 10.80 1.33
CA ILE A 71 -5.70 11.41 0.16
C ILE A 71 -6.15 12.87 -0.02
N ARG A 72 -7.44 13.17 0.10
CA ARG A 72 -7.94 14.54 -0.03
C ARG A 72 -7.41 15.47 1.09
N LEU A 73 -7.25 14.97 2.30
CA LEU A 73 -6.75 15.74 3.45
C LEU A 73 -5.22 15.93 3.41
N SER A 74 -4.51 14.91 2.94
CA SER A 74 -3.05 14.86 2.87
C SER A 74 -2.61 14.26 1.53
N PRO A 75 -2.73 15.01 0.42
CA PRO A 75 -2.43 14.52 -0.93
C PRO A 75 -0.94 14.24 -1.16
N ASP A 76 -0.08 14.80 -0.31
CA ASP A 76 1.38 14.60 -0.37
C ASP A 76 1.85 13.43 0.50
N ASN A 77 0.94 12.79 1.26
CA ASN A 77 1.27 11.59 2.01
C ASN A 77 1.14 10.35 1.10
N TYR A 78 2.27 9.93 0.52
CA TYR A 78 2.37 8.79 -0.39
C TYR A 78 1.89 7.47 0.21
N GLU A 79 1.94 7.34 1.53
CA GLU A 79 1.43 6.16 2.24
C GLU A 79 -0.06 5.92 1.96
N ASN A 80 -0.83 7.00 1.86
CA ASN A 80 -2.27 6.91 1.57
C ASN A 80 -2.55 6.23 0.22
N TYR A 81 -1.68 6.42 -0.78
CA TYR A 81 -1.83 5.82 -2.10
C TYR A 81 -1.43 4.33 -2.09
N ILE A 82 -0.41 3.96 -1.30
CA ILE A 82 -0.08 2.54 -1.08
C ILE A 82 -1.25 1.82 -0.42
N TRP A 83 -1.86 2.42 0.60
CA TRP A 83 -3.06 1.88 1.24
C TRP A 83 -4.25 1.80 0.28
N GLN A 84 -4.43 2.79 -0.60
CA GLN A 84 -5.46 2.77 -1.62
C GLN A 84 -5.27 1.62 -2.61
N ALA A 85 -4.05 1.45 -3.13
CA ALA A 85 -3.71 0.35 -4.03
C ALA A 85 -3.94 -1.02 -3.40
N LYS A 86 -3.56 -1.20 -2.13
CA LYS A 86 -3.83 -2.43 -1.37
C LYS A 86 -5.32 -2.69 -1.19
N THR A 87 -6.09 -1.65 -0.91
CA THR A 87 -7.55 -1.74 -0.78
C THR A 87 -8.17 -2.22 -2.09
N TYR A 88 -7.76 -1.64 -3.22
CA TYR A 88 -8.20 -2.07 -4.55
C TYR A 88 -7.75 -3.49 -4.89
N PHE A 89 -6.54 -3.89 -4.48
CA PHE A 89 -6.06 -5.27 -4.65
C PHE A 89 -6.93 -6.28 -3.90
N ILE A 90 -7.23 -6.01 -2.62
CA ILE A 90 -8.07 -6.88 -1.77
C ILE A 90 -9.48 -7.00 -2.37
N LEU A 91 -10.00 -5.89 -2.89
CA LEU A 91 -11.28 -5.82 -3.57
C LEU A 91 -11.30 -6.41 -4.98
N LYS A 92 -10.13 -6.79 -5.51
CA LYS A 92 -9.94 -7.22 -6.90
C LYS A 92 -10.37 -6.17 -7.93
N GLU A 93 -10.36 -4.89 -7.55
CA GLU A 93 -10.61 -3.74 -8.41
C GLU A 93 -9.29 -3.31 -9.09
N TYR A 94 -8.73 -4.17 -9.94
CA TYR A 94 -7.38 -3.98 -10.49
C TYR A 94 -7.26 -2.78 -11.45
N ASP A 95 -8.31 -2.47 -12.21
CA ASP A 95 -8.35 -1.25 -13.02
C ASP A 95 -8.27 0.02 -12.16
N SER A 96 -8.99 0.04 -11.03
CA SER A 96 -8.96 1.13 -10.05
C SER A 96 -7.58 1.26 -9.40
N LEU A 97 -6.93 0.12 -9.10
CA LEU A 97 -5.56 0.09 -8.61
C LEU A 97 -4.62 0.77 -9.61
N ILE A 98 -4.62 0.32 -10.86
CA ILE A 98 -3.72 0.86 -11.90
C ILE A 98 -4.00 2.35 -12.14
N TYR A 99 -5.28 2.73 -12.22
CA TYR A 99 -5.66 4.13 -12.36
C TYR A 99 -5.17 4.97 -11.19
N SER A 100 -5.37 4.52 -9.95
CA SER A 100 -4.88 5.21 -8.75
C SER A 100 -3.38 5.41 -8.84
N MET A 101 -2.62 4.34 -9.08
CA MET A 101 -1.15 4.40 -9.14
C MET A 101 -0.66 5.37 -10.21
N LYS A 102 -1.23 5.35 -11.42
CA LYS A 102 -0.86 6.28 -12.50
C LYS A 102 -1.08 7.75 -12.17
N ASN A 103 -2.04 8.05 -11.30
CA ASN A 103 -2.42 9.41 -10.94
C ASN A 103 -1.83 9.84 -9.59
N THR A 104 -1.07 8.97 -8.91
CA THR A 104 -0.30 9.34 -7.72
C THR A 104 0.84 10.29 -8.13
N PRO A 105 1.08 11.38 -7.38
CA PRO A 105 2.26 12.22 -7.60
C PRO A 105 3.55 11.39 -7.46
N THR A 106 4.63 11.79 -8.13
CA THR A 106 5.90 11.06 -8.05
C THR A 106 6.41 10.96 -6.61
N PRO A 107 6.63 9.75 -6.04
CA PRO A 107 7.10 9.62 -4.66
C PRO A 107 8.53 10.17 -4.49
N ILE A 108 8.77 10.85 -3.36
CA ILE A 108 10.04 11.51 -3.06
C ILE A 108 11.06 10.53 -2.40
N ASP A 109 10.59 9.41 -1.86
CA ASP A 109 11.40 8.46 -1.09
C ASP A 109 11.48 7.08 -1.78
N HIS A 110 12.65 6.46 -1.65
CA HIS A 110 13.01 5.15 -2.16
C HIS A 110 12.08 4.02 -1.70
N ASP A 111 11.78 3.91 -0.39
CA ASP A 111 10.95 2.81 0.14
C ASP A 111 9.54 2.87 -0.48
N PHE A 112 9.03 4.08 -0.69
CA PHE A 112 7.76 4.32 -1.38
C PHE A 112 7.85 4.05 -2.88
N ASN A 113 8.95 4.42 -3.54
CA ASN A 113 9.15 4.15 -4.96
C ASN A 113 9.19 2.64 -5.26
N TYR A 114 9.83 1.83 -4.41
CA TYR A 114 9.79 0.37 -4.54
C TYR A 114 8.36 -0.17 -4.38
N ALA A 115 7.68 0.20 -3.29
CA ALA A 115 6.31 -0.24 -3.03
C ALA A 115 5.35 0.13 -4.17
N PHE A 116 5.53 1.34 -4.69
CA PHE A 116 4.75 1.87 -5.78
C PHE A 116 4.92 1.04 -7.05
N GLU A 117 6.16 0.79 -7.47
CA GLU A 117 6.46 0.05 -8.69
C GLU A 117 6.01 -1.43 -8.56
N SER A 118 6.24 -2.07 -7.42
CA SER A 118 5.81 -3.44 -7.17
C SER A 118 4.28 -3.61 -7.21
N LEU A 119 3.53 -2.74 -6.52
CA LEU A 119 2.07 -2.79 -6.54
C LEU A 119 1.49 -2.49 -7.92
N THR A 120 2.12 -1.56 -8.67
CA THR A 120 1.69 -1.26 -10.04
C THR A 120 1.93 -2.46 -10.97
N GLY A 121 3.07 -3.13 -10.84
CA GLY A 121 3.36 -4.36 -11.58
C GLY A 121 2.36 -5.47 -11.27
N ILE A 122 2.03 -5.66 -9.99
CA ILE A 122 0.99 -6.60 -9.54
C ILE A 122 -0.37 -6.25 -10.16
N GLY A 123 -0.74 -4.96 -10.19
CA GLY A 123 -1.98 -4.51 -10.82
C GLY A 123 -2.07 -4.93 -12.28
N TYR A 124 -1.03 -4.64 -13.07
CA TYR A 124 -0.97 -5.04 -14.47
C TYR A 124 -0.96 -6.54 -14.68
N GLU A 125 -0.29 -7.29 -13.81
CA GLU A 125 -0.30 -8.74 -13.86
C GLU A 125 -1.70 -9.31 -13.68
N LYS A 126 -2.49 -8.74 -12.76
CA LYS A 126 -3.86 -9.19 -12.48
C LYS A 126 -4.87 -8.89 -13.58
N ILE A 127 -4.51 -8.06 -14.55
CA ILE A 127 -5.29 -7.81 -15.77
C ILE A 127 -4.60 -8.36 -17.03
N ASP A 128 -3.71 -9.34 -16.87
CA ASP A 128 -3.01 -10.06 -17.94
C ASP A 128 -2.14 -9.16 -18.85
N MET A 129 -1.70 -7.99 -18.36
CA MET A 129 -0.79 -7.08 -19.07
C MET A 129 0.68 -7.37 -18.71
N GLY A 130 1.15 -8.57 -19.08
CA GLY A 130 2.46 -9.11 -18.66
C GLY A 130 3.67 -8.21 -18.98
N ASP A 131 3.70 -7.56 -20.14
CA ASP A 131 4.81 -6.65 -20.49
C ASP A 131 4.84 -5.41 -19.58
N SER A 132 3.66 -4.88 -19.26
CA SER A 132 3.54 -3.74 -18.33
C SER A 132 3.91 -4.17 -16.91
N ALA A 133 3.46 -5.35 -16.47
CA ALA A 133 3.86 -5.91 -15.18
C ALA A 133 5.38 -6.05 -15.07
N ASN A 134 6.02 -6.67 -16.07
CA ASN A 134 7.47 -6.84 -16.12
C ASN A 134 8.25 -5.52 -16.14
N LEU A 135 7.75 -4.50 -16.86
CA LEU A 135 8.34 -3.17 -16.84
C LEU A 135 8.40 -2.61 -15.41
N HIS A 136 7.30 -2.70 -14.68
CA HIS A 136 7.19 -2.19 -13.32
C HIS A 136 8.02 -3.01 -12.32
N TYR A 137 8.05 -4.35 -12.44
CA TYR A 137 8.95 -5.18 -11.62
C TYR A 137 10.43 -4.87 -11.85
N ARG A 138 10.82 -4.58 -13.10
CA ARG A 138 12.21 -4.18 -13.40
C ARG A 138 12.58 -2.82 -12.80
N LYS A 139 11.64 -1.87 -12.78
CA LYS A 139 11.85 -0.60 -12.07
C LYS A 139 11.99 -0.82 -10.57
N ALA A 140 11.12 -1.64 -9.97
CA ALA A 140 11.23 -2.02 -8.57
C ALA A 140 12.59 -2.67 -8.24
N LEU A 141 13.08 -3.54 -9.12
CA LEU A 141 14.40 -4.17 -8.98
C LEU A 141 15.55 -3.16 -9.08
N ASP A 142 15.55 -2.28 -10.08
CA ASP A 142 16.56 -1.22 -10.25
C ASP A 142 16.62 -0.29 -9.03
N ILE A 143 15.45 0.03 -8.47
CA ILE A 143 15.30 0.77 -7.22
C ILE A 143 16.03 0.03 -6.10
N ILE A 144 15.69 -1.24 -5.81
CA ILE A 144 16.29 -2.03 -4.73
C ILE A 144 17.82 -2.21 -4.90
N GLU A 145 18.29 -2.45 -6.13
CA GLU A 145 19.71 -2.67 -6.41
C GLU A 145 20.56 -1.42 -6.13
N LYS A 146 19.99 -0.24 -6.29
CA LYS A 146 20.65 1.03 -5.99
C LYS A 146 20.80 1.30 -4.50
N THR A 147 19.97 0.69 -3.66
CA THR A 147 19.93 1.05 -2.23
C THR A 147 20.58 0.04 -1.31
N LYS A 148 20.94 -1.15 -1.79
CA LYS A 148 21.79 -2.21 -1.18
C LYS A 148 21.50 -2.65 0.28
N ASP A 149 20.78 -1.89 1.10
CA ASP A 149 20.69 -1.99 2.55
C ASP A 149 19.26 -2.14 3.09
N LYS A 150 18.25 -2.47 2.27
CA LYS A 150 16.91 -2.79 2.79
C LYS A 150 16.26 -4.02 2.12
N ILE A 151 15.78 -4.89 3.01
CA ILE A 151 14.95 -6.10 2.87
C ILE A 151 15.39 -7.11 1.78
N PRO A 152 16.23 -8.10 2.14
CA PRO A 152 16.62 -9.26 1.29
C PRO A 152 15.46 -9.95 0.58
N MET A 153 14.29 -9.97 1.23
CA MET A 153 13.10 -10.63 0.71
C MET A 153 12.47 -9.86 -0.46
N ASP A 154 12.46 -8.52 -0.43
CA ASP A 154 11.89 -7.69 -1.50
C ASP A 154 12.64 -7.85 -2.82
N TYR A 155 13.98 -7.87 -2.74
CA TYR A 155 14.84 -8.22 -3.88
C TYR A 155 14.48 -9.60 -4.44
N ALA A 156 14.43 -10.61 -3.59
CA ALA A 156 14.21 -11.99 -4.01
C ALA A 156 12.82 -12.19 -4.63
N PHE A 157 11.76 -11.60 -4.07
CA PHE A 157 10.42 -11.70 -4.66
C PHE A 157 10.31 -10.96 -5.97
N THR A 158 10.87 -9.76 -6.07
CA THR A 158 10.83 -8.98 -7.31
C THR A 158 11.52 -9.73 -8.43
N LYS A 159 12.69 -10.32 -8.15
CA LYS A 159 13.41 -11.16 -9.10
C LYS A 159 12.61 -12.39 -9.51
N TYR A 160 11.94 -13.03 -8.56
CA TYR A 160 11.04 -14.13 -8.84
C TYR A 160 9.84 -13.74 -9.71
N LEU A 161 9.22 -12.59 -9.48
CA LEU A 161 8.11 -12.10 -10.31
C LEU A 161 8.54 -11.87 -11.77
N ILE A 162 9.80 -11.50 -12.00
CA ILE A 162 10.40 -11.33 -13.34
C ILE A 162 10.72 -12.69 -13.97
N GLU A 163 11.36 -13.59 -13.23
CA GLU A 163 11.87 -14.86 -13.76
C GLU A 163 10.81 -15.97 -13.83
N ASN A 164 9.77 -15.87 -13.01
CA ASN A 164 8.69 -16.86 -12.84
C ASN A 164 9.19 -18.31 -12.67
N ASN A 165 10.31 -18.49 -11.96
CA ASN A 165 10.99 -19.78 -11.82
C ASN A 165 11.06 -20.23 -10.36
N ASN A 166 10.10 -21.08 -9.95
CA ASN A 166 10.00 -21.59 -8.58
C ASN A 166 11.25 -22.34 -8.10
N ALA A 167 11.87 -23.14 -8.98
CA ALA A 167 13.05 -23.93 -8.62
C ALA A 167 14.26 -23.02 -8.32
N ASN A 168 14.41 -21.95 -9.09
CA ASN A 168 15.47 -20.96 -8.88
C ASN A 168 15.18 -20.06 -7.68
N PHE A 169 13.91 -19.78 -7.40
CA PHE A 169 13.51 -18.81 -6.39
C PHE A 169 14.02 -19.14 -4.98
N LYS A 170 13.83 -20.38 -4.51
CA LYS A 170 14.32 -20.80 -3.19
C LYS A 170 15.83 -20.61 -3.07
N ILE A 171 16.58 -21.04 -4.09
CA ILE A 171 18.05 -20.94 -4.13
C ILE A 171 18.48 -19.46 -4.13
N GLN A 172 17.81 -18.61 -4.93
CA GLN A 172 18.09 -17.19 -4.97
C GLN A 172 17.80 -16.50 -3.65
N LEU A 173 16.68 -16.83 -3.02
CA LEU A 173 16.26 -16.26 -1.74
C LEU A 173 17.24 -16.64 -0.62
N GLU A 174 17.65 -17.92 -0.54
CA GLU A 174 18.68 -18.39 0.40
C GLU A 174 20.01 -17.68 0.17
N LYS A 175 20.41 -17.50 -1.11
CA LYS A 175 21.63 -16.78 -1.47
C LYS A 175 21.59 -15.32 -1.03
N VAL A 176 20.51 -14.60 -1.34
CA VAL A 176 20.35 -13.17 -1.01
C VAL A 176 20.36 -12.95 0.50
N ILE A 177 19.73 -13.85 1.27
CA ILE A 177 19.74 -13.81 2.74
C ILE A 177 21.14 -14.06 3.30
N LYS A 178 21.89 -15.01 2.74
CA LYS A 178 23.27 -15.28 3.14
C LYS A 178 24.20 -14.11 2.83
N ASP A 179 24.09 -13.52 1.64
CA ASP A 179 24.87 -12.35 1.21
C ASP A 179 24.52 -11.13 2.09
N PHE A 180 23.27 -11.00 2.54
CA PHE A 180 22.86 -9.98 3.50
C PHE A 180 23.51 -10.20 4.88
N GLN A 181 23.49 -11.43 5.41
CA GLN A 181 24.14 -11.77 6.68
C GLN A 181 25.63 -11.44 6.68
N GLN A 182 26.32 -11.76 5.58
CA GLN A 182 27.75 -11.49 5.44
C GLN A 182 28.07 -10.00 5.50
N ARG A 183 27.22 -9.16 4.91
CA ARG A 183 27.36 -7.70 4.95
C ARG A 183 26.93 -7.11 6.31
N ASN A 184 25.98 -7.75 6.98
CA ASN A 184 25.35 -7.27 8.20
C ASN A 184 25.35 -8.35 9.32
N PRO A 185 26.52 -8.77 9.81
CA PRO A 185 26.64 -9.93 10.71
C PRO A 185 25.95 -9.75 12.08
N ASN A 186 25.73 -8.49 12.49
CA ASN A 186 25.08 -8.15 13.76
C ASN A 186 23.60 -7.76 13.61
N ASP A 187 23.03 -7.85 12.41
CA ASP A 187 21.64 -7.46 12.17
C ASP A 187 20.67 -8.54 12.67
N SER A 188 19.86 -8.16 13.66
CA SER A 188 18.84 -9.03 14.27
C SER A 188 17.75 -9.46 13.29
N MET A 189 17.58 -8.73 12.17
CA MET A 189 16.61 -9.04 11.13
C MET A 189 16.96 -10.32 10.36
N TYR A 190 18.22 -10.74 10.31
CA TYR A 190 18.62 -11.98 9.62
C TYR A 190 17.85 -13.20 10.12
N ASN A 191 17.77 -13.38 11.44
CA ASN A 191 17.06 -14.50 12.07
C ASN A 191 15.54 -14.43 11.88
N ILE A 192 15.01 -13.24 11.59
CA ILE A 192 13.60 -13.05 11.22
C ILE A 192 13.43 -13.48 9.76
N TYR A 193 14.25 -12.97 8.84
CA TYR A 193 14.19 -13.35 7.42
C TYR A 193 14.33 -14.86 7.22
N LEU A 194 15.30 -15.49 7.87
CA LEU A 194 15.51 -16.93 7.75
C LEU A 194 14.28 -17.73 8.20
N ARG A 195 13.64 -17.32 9.32
CA ARG A 195 12.41 -17.95 9.81
C ARG A 195 11.22 -17.73 8.88
N GLU A 196 11.10 -16.55 8.30
CA GLU A 196 10.01 -16.25 7.36
C GLU A 196 10.17 -17.05 6.06
N VAL A 197 11.39 -17.16 5.54
CA VAL A 197 11.69 -17.97 4.34
C VAL A 197 11.36 -19.44 4.53
N GLN A 198 11.62 -20.00 5.71
CA GLN A 198 11.25 -21.38 6.03
C GLN A 198 9.73 -21.62 6.05
N LYS A 199 8.93 -20.55 6.24
CA LYS A 199 7.46 -20.63 6.24
C LYS A 199 6.85 -20.39 4.85
N ILE A 200 7.64 -19.96 3.87
CA ILE A 200 7.12 -19.70 2.53
C ILE A 200 6.68 -21.03 1.92
N PRO A 201 5.39 -21.19 1.60
CA PRO A 201 4.89 -22.35 0.90
C PRO A 201 5.26 -22.19 -0.58
N PHE A 202 6.50 -22.53 -0.95
CA PHE A 202 7.01 -22.38 -2.31
C PHE A 202 6.14 -23.10 -3.36
N GLU A 203 5.40 -24.12 -2.95
CA GLU A 203 4.40 -24.84 -3.74
C GLU A 203 3.16 -24.00 -4.09
N GLN A 204 2.81 -23.00 -3.27
CA GLN A 204 1.74 -22.03 -3.58
C GLN A 204 2.18 -20.99 -4.62
N GLY A 205 3.48 -20.94 -4.93
CA GLY A 205 4.04 -20.21 -6.06
C GLY A 205 3.70 -18.73 -6.08
N ARG A 206 3.34 -18.24 -7.27
CA ARG A 206 3.27 -16.81 -7.59
C ARG A 206 2.23 -16.04 -6.80
N GLU A 207 1.08 -16.64 -6.57
CA GLU A 207 -0.03 -16.03 -5.84
C GLU A 207 0.30 -15.76 -4.37
N PHE A 208 1.01 -16.68 -3.72
CA PHE A 208 1.48 -16.49 -2.36
C PHE A 208 2.43 -15.29 -2.28
N ILE A 209 3.39 -15.21 -3.20
CA ILE A 209 4.38 -14.14 -3.22
C ILE A 209 3.74 -12.78 -3.43
N ILE A 210 2.78 -12.67 -4.37
CA ILE A 210 2.01 -11.45 -4.58
C ILE A 210 1.25 -11.06 -3.31
N SER A 211 0.54 -12.01 -2.69
CA SER A 211 -0.20 -11.73 -1.45
C SER A 211 0.73 -11.25 -0.33
N ASP A 212 1.93 -11.80 -0.23
CA ASP A 212 2.85 -11.49 0.85
C ASP A 212 3.59 -10.15 0.59
N ILE A 213 3.94 -9.82 -0.66
CA ILE A 213 4.37 -8.45 -1.03
C ILE A 213 3.33 -7.43 -0.59
N VAL A 214 2.06 -7.64 -0.93
CA VAL A 214 0.96 -6.72 -0.57
C VAL A 214 0.84 -6.55 0.96
N LYS A 215 1.06 -7.62 1.74
CA LYS A 215 1.02 -7.60 3.22
C LYS A 215 2.27 -6.97 3.84
N ARG A 216 3.46 -7.16 3.27
CA ARG A 216 4.73 -6.66 3.83
C ARG A 216 4.79 -5.14 3.92
N TYR A 217 4.10 -4.44 3.04
CA TYR A 217 3.92 -3.00 3.16
C TYR A 217 3.12 -2.58 4.40
N ASP A 218 2.60 -3.50 5.22
CA ASP A 218 2.14 -3.16 6.58
C ASP A 218 3.33 -2.86 7.52
N LYS A 219 4.48 -3.53 7.35
CA LYS A 219 5.61 -3.50 8.30
C LYS A 219 6.62 -2.38 8.05
N LEU A 220 6.75 -1.91 6.81
CA LEU A 220 7.67 -0.82 6.45
C LEU A 220 7.35 0.50 7.17
N PHE A 221 6.10 0.69 7.62
CA PHE A 221 5.63 1.92 8.26
C PHE A 221 5.66 1.89 9.80
N TYR A 222 6.02 0.74 10.43
CA TYR A 222 6.11 0.61 11.90
C TYR A 222 7.54 0.53 12.44
N GLN A 223 8.55 0.73 11.59
CA GLN A 223 9.87 1.10 12.11
C GLN A 223 9.81 2.58 12.50
N THR A 224 9.24 2.84 13.68
CA THR A 224 9.49 4.09 14.40
C THR A 224 11.00 4.30 14.45
N PRO A 225 11.53 5.47 14.08
CA PRO A 225 12.89 5.82 14.45
C PRO A 225 12.95 5.72 15.99
N ASN A 226 13.90 4.94 16.50
CA ASN A 226 14.29 5.03 17.90
C ASN A 226 14.82 6.43 18.22
#